data_AF-A0A388PQS5-F1
#
_entry.id   AF-A0A388PQS5-F1
#
_cell.length_a   1.000
_cell.length_b   1.000
_cell.length_c   1.000
_cell.angle_alpha   90.00
_cell.angle_beta   90.00
_cell.angle_gamma   90.00
#
_symmetry.space_group_name_H-M   'P 1'
#
loop_
_entity.id
_entity.type
_entity.pdbx_description
1 polymer ?
#
loop_
_entity_poly.entity_id
_entity_poly.type
_entity_poly.pdbx_seq_one_letter_code
_entity_poly.pdbx_strand_id
1 'polypeptide(L)'
;MSSDPQTLGAGTAALSLGMLWLGLRAGRKQRLLDDTPVSKALGVFIGEVEIEGACVLSEPFTAYLSGQPCAIYRWSIEEEWERWETETYTDKDGRTRTRRVLRSGWTTVADGGESSGFYIQDETGYVWVRPKGAEIELLTLFSTSAYRGDPLYHEKGPSEAIDDSTGRRRYFERGMPIGTRLFVRGRARERTDIVAAEIAEDPRAEMFIISPRKESDLSAGREGAYWTWCVLGGLLAVVATCLLAGTEVGFRGAAPWWGGFAYLLAWIAGWVWMVYNSLVGLRLRVQQAWSLIDVQLKRRADLIPPLVACVQGYRDHEARLQTAIAALRAQAAAGGRTQALTPTLLALAEAYPELQARASFGELQRNLVETEQRIALARNYYNDSATFHNTRLERVPDRYVANLLRMQPAALFAATGFERAAVGVKF
;
A
#
# COMPACT_ATOMS: atom_id res chain seq x y z
N MET A 1 -44.82 16.81 -6.95
CA MET A 1 -43.80 17.36 -7.86
C MET A 1 -43.52 16.31 -8.93
N SER A 2 -44.20 16.38 -10.07
CA SER A 2 -43.89 15.51 -11.22
C SER A 2 -42.62 16.06 -11.86
N SER A 3 -41.49 15.43 -11.61
CA SER A 3 -40.24 15.75 -12.30
C SER A 3 -40.41 15.48 -13.80
N ASP A 4 -40.16 16.49 -14.61
CA ASP A 4 -40.22 16.42 -16.07
C ASP A 4 -39.31 15.27 -16.57
N PRO A 5 -39.76 14.36 -17.43
CA PRO A 5 -38.94 13.27 -17.98
C PRO A 5 -37.59 13.75 -18.54
N GLN A 6 -37.50 14.98 -19.07
CA GLN A 6 -36.23 15.56 -19.51
C GLN A 6 -35.26 15.84 -18.34
N THR A 7 -35.77 16.34 -17.22
CA THR A 7 -34.98 16.57 -15.99
C THR A 7 -34.51 15.27 -15.35
N LEU A 8 -35.35 14.23 -15.38
CA LEU A 8 -34.97 12.89 -14.93
C LEU A 8 -33.92 12.25 -15.86
N GLY A 9 -34.06 12.42 -17.17
CA GLY A 9 -33.07 11.97 -18.16
C GLY A 9 -31.71 12.64 -17.99
N ALA A 10 -31.68 13.95 -17.76
CA ALA A 10 -30.44 14.68 -17.49
C ALA A 10 -29.79 14.24 -16.16
N GLY A 11 -30.58 14.07 -15.10
CA GLY A 11 -30.09 13.60 -13.80
C GLY A 11 -29.51 12.19 -13.85
N THR A 12 -30.16 11.29 -14.58
CA THR A 12 -29.67 9.91 -14.78
C THR A 12 -28.40 9.85 -15.64
N ALA A 13 -28.27 10.72 -16.65
CA ALA A 13 -27.03 10.86 -17.44
C ALA A 13 -25.86 11.35 -16.56
N ALA A 14 -26.09 12.36 -15.71
CA ALA A 14 -25.07 12.86 -14.79
C ALA A 14 -24.63 11.77 -13.79
N LEU A 15 -25.59 10.99 -13.27
CA LEU A 15 -25.30 9.89 -12.36
C LEU A 15 -24.52 8.75 -13.04
N SER A 16 -24.83 8.44 -14.30
CA SER A 16 -24.06 7.51 -15.13
C SER A 16 -22.60 7.95 -15.30
N LEU A 17 -22.36 9.23 -15.61
CA LEU A 17 -21.00 9.79 -15.71
C LEU A 17 -20.28 9.79 -14.35
N GLY A 18 -20.98 10.11 -13.26
CA GLY A 18 -20.44 10.02 -11.90
C GLY A 18 -19.99 8.60 -11.55
N MET A 19 -20.74 7.59 -11.96
CA MET A 19 -20.37 6.18 -11.78
C MET A 19 -19.20 5.76 -12.66
N LEU A 20 -19.14 6.23 -13.92
CA LEU A 20 -17.95 6.03 -14.74
C LEU A 20 -16.70 6.62 -14.07
N TRP A 21 -16.80 7.83 -13.50
CA TRP A 21 -15.70 8.45 -12.78
C TRP A 21 -15.29 7.65 -11.53
N LEU A 22 -16.25 7.17 -10.74
CA LEU A 22 -15.97 6.28 -9.59
C LEU A 22 -15.29 4.98 -10.03
N GLY A 23 -15.75 4.40 -11.14
CA GLY A 23 -15.12 3.24 -11.77
C GLY A 23 -13.66 3.54 -12.11
N LEU A 24 -13.40 4.56 -12.94
CA LEU A 24 -12.04 4.96 -13.32
C LEU A 24 -11.15 5.28 -12.11
N ARG A 25 -11.70 5.88 -11.05
CA ARG A 25 -10.97 6.11 -9.79
C ARG A 25 -10.58 4.80 -9.10
N ALA A 26 -11.47 3.81 -9.06
CA ALA A 26 -11.18 2.48 -8.52
C ALA A 26 -10.13 1.74 -9.37
N GLY A 27 -10.26 1.79 -10.70
CA GLY A 27 -9.30 1.19 -11.64
C GLY A 27 -7.91 1.83 -11.55
N ARG A 28 -7.82 3.15 -11.38
CA ARG A 28 -6.53 3.83 -11.16
C ARG A 28 -5.90 3.35 -9.84
N LYS A 29 -6.68 3.29 -8.77
CA LYS A 29 -6.23 2.77 -7.47
C LYS A 29 -5.78 1.30 -7.55
N GLN A 30 -6.47 0.46 -8.32
CA GLN A 30 -6.06 -0.92 -8.55
C GLN A 30 -4.69 -0.97 -9.25
N ARG A 31 -4.56 -0.29 -10.40
CA ARG A 31 -3.30 -0.25 -11.15
C ARG A 31 -2.14 0.27 -10.32
N LEU A 32 -2.39 1.29 -9.49
CA LEU A 32 -1.36 1.79 -8.59
C LEU A 32 -0.82 0.71 -7.66
N LEU A 33 -1.67 -0.17 -7.09
CA LEU A 33 -1.23 -1.34 -6.31
C LEU A 33 -0.37 -2.25 -7.19
N ASP A 34 -0.95 -2.75 -8.29
CA ASP A 34 -0.31 -3.72 -9.17
C ASP A 34 1.01 -3.22 -9.82
N ASP A 35 1.22 -1.91 -9.92
CA ASP A 35 2.38 -1.26 -10.57
C ASP A 35 3.51 -0.89 -9.56
N THR A 36 3.39 -1.23 -8.27
CA THR A 36 4.46 -0.99 -7.29
C THR A 36 5.09 -2.31 -6.84
N PRO A 37 6.41 -2.48 -6.99
CA PRO A 37 7.07 -3.66 -6.46
C PRO A 37 7.27 -3.56 -4.95
N VAL A 38 7.10 -4.69 -4.27
CA VAL A 38 7.35 -4.84 -2.85
C VAL A 38 8.84 -4.64 -2.56
N SER A 39 9.14 -3.71 -1.66
CA SER A 39 10.47 -3.42 -1.15
C SER A 39 10.73 -4.22 0.12
N LYS A 40 11.97 -4.73 0.27
CA LYS A 40 12.44 -5.29 1.54
C LYS A 40 12.71 -4.17 2.54
N ALA A 41 12.55 -4.43 3.84
CA ALA A 41 12.69 -3.44 4.92
C ALA A 41 14.00 -2.65 4.85
N LEU A 42 15.14 -3.35 4.73
CA LEU A 42 16.46 -2.72 4.62
C LEU A 42 16.62 -1.92 3.29
N GLY A 43 15.84 -2.30 2.28
CA GLY A 43 15.80 -1.68 0.96
C GLY A 43 14.67 -0.68 0.77
N VAL A 44 14.03 -0.20 1.86
CA VAL A 44 13.07 0.89 1.75
C VAL A 44 13.82 2.20 1.50
N PHE A 45 13.61 2.75 0.31
CA PHE A 45 14.16 4.03 -0.11
C PHE A 45 13.09 5.12 -0.03
N ILE A 46 13.51 6.39 0.03
CA ILE A 46 12.61 7.55 0.07
C ILE A 46 11.75 7.57 -1.20
N GLY A 47 10.43 7.62 -1.05
CA GLY A 47 9.48 7.57 -2.18
C GLY A 47 8.30 6.65 -1.94
N GLU A 48 7.55 6.34 -3.00
CA GLU A 48 6.41 5.42 -2.95
C GLU A 48 6.89 3.98 -2.82
N VAL A 49 6.55 3.34 -1.71
CA VAL A 49 6.99 1.99 -1.36
C VAL A 49 5.83 1.10 -0.94
N GLU A 50 6.03 -0.18 -1.18
CA GLU A 50 5.24 -1.25 -0.58
C GLU A 50 6.16 -2.12 0.24
N ILE A 51 5.68 -2.57 1.40
CA ILE A 51 6.41 -3.48 2.27
C ILE A 51 5.43 -4.47 2.87
N GLU A 52 5.87 -5.72 2.95
CA GLU A 52 5.17 -6.78 3.64
C GLU A 52 6.03 -7.31 4.79
N GLY A 53 5.42 -7.48 5.96
CA GLY A 53 6.15 -8.02 7.11
C GLY A 53 5.28 -8.15 8.35
N ALA A 54 5.86 -8.67 9.43
CA ALA A 54 5.18 -8.81 10.71
C ALA A 54 5.14 -7.47 11.46
N CYS A 55 3.99 -7.14 12.04
CA CYS A 55 3.84 -6.02 12.96
C CYS A 55 4.59 -6.29 14.26
N VAL A 56 5.52 -5.41 14.64
CA VAL A 56 6.33 -5.54 15.86
C VAL A 56 6.34 -4.24 16.64
N LEU A 57 6.22 -4.35 17.96
CA LEU A 57 6.29 -3.24 18.89
C LEU A 57 6.94 -3.74 20.19
N SER A 58 7.81 -2.94 20.80
CA SER A 58 8.49 -3.29 22.05
C SER A 58 7.53 -3.29 23.24
N GLU A 59 6.61 -2.32 23.28
CA GLU A 59 5.62 -2.13 24.33
C GLU A 59 4.23 -2.10 23.71
N PRO A 60 3.59 -3.26 23.48
CA PRO A 60 2.25 -3.32 22.90
C PRO A 60 1.17 -2.91 23.89
N PHE A 61 0.08 -2.35 23.38
CA PHE A 61 -1.11 -2.11 24.17
C PHE A 61 -1.85 -3.42 24.43
N THR A 62 -2.53 -3.51 25.56
CA THR A 62 -3.43 -4.63 25.85
C THR A 62 -4.84 -4.23 25.44
N ALA A 63 -5.40 -4.93 24.44
CA ALA A 63 -6.75 -4.67 23.97
C ALA A 63 -7.77 -4.85 25.11
N TYR A 64 -8.75 -3.94 25.20
CA TYR A 64 -9.61 -3.79 26.37
C TYR A 64 -10.54 -5.01 26.59
N LEU A 65 -11.11 -5.54 25.52
CA LEU A 65 -12.06 -6.65 25.58
C LEU A 65 -11.37 -8.02 25.46
N SER A 66 -10.53 -8.21 24.43
CA SER A 66 -9.86 -9.49 24.18
C SER A 66 -8.61 -9.74 25.03
N GLY A 67 -8.02 -8.70 25.62
CA GLY A 67 -6.76 -8.79 26.35
C GLY A 67 -5.54 -9.08 25.47
N GLN A 68 -5.65 -9.02 24.14
CA GLN A 68 -4.56 -9.34 23.22
C GLN A 68 -3.54 -8.18 23.10
N PRO A 69 -2.24 -8.47 23.00
CA PRO A 69 -1.22 -7.46 22.74
C PRO A 69 -1.33 -6.93 21.30
N CYS A 70 -1.59 -5.63 21.15
CA CYS A 70 -1.85 -4.97 19.88
C CYS A 70 -1.02 -3.69 19.72
N ALA A 71 -0.66 -3.36 18.47
CA ALA A 71 -0.11 -2.04 18.14
C ALA A 71 -1.21 -0.97 18.05
N ILE A 72 -2.39 -1.36 17.58
CA ILE A 72 -3.57 -0.51 17.43
C ILE A 72 -4.79 -1.34 17.81
N TYR A 73 -5.72 -0.80 18.59
CA TYR A 73 -7.03 -1.41 18.78
C TYR A 73 -8.10 -0.34 18.99
N ARG A 74 -9.35 -0.71 18.67
CA ARG A 74 -10.55 0.07 18.92
C ARG A 74 -11.66 -0.85 19.36
N TRP A 75 -12.47 -0.41 20.29
CA TRP A 75 -13.59 -1.17 20.80
C TRP A 75 -14.81 -0.26 20.95
N SER A 76 -15.98 -0.87 20.85
CA SER A 76 -17.26 -0.23 21.14
C SER A 76 -18.20 -1.20 21.85
N ILE A 77 -18.99 -0.64 22.74
CA ILE A 77 -20.06 -1.32 23.45
C ILE A 77 -21.34 -0.60 23.08
N GLU A 78 -22.30 -1.34 22.56
CA GLU A 78 -23.60 -0.85 22.15
C GLU A 78 -24.68 -1.50 23.02
N GLU A 79 -25.67 -0.72 23.44
CA GLU A 79 -26.79 -1.21 24.24
C GLU A 79 -28.09 -1.10 23.45
N GLU A 80 -28.90 -2.17 23.50
CA GLU A 80 -30.19 -2.25 22.82
C GLU A 80 -31.28 -1.62 23.69
N TRP A 81 -32.01 -0.68 23.11
CA TRP A 81 -33.17 -0.04 23.73
C TRP A 81 -34.45 -0.38 22.98
N GLU A 82 -35.57 -0.36 23.71
CA GLU A 82 -36.92 -0.56 23.19
C GLU A 82 -37.88 0.44 23.82
N ARG A 83 -38.43 1.36 23.00
CA ARG A 83 -39.36 2.39 23.49
C ARG A 83 -40.56 2.56 22.59
N TRP A 84 -41.65 3.00 23.18
CA TRP A 84 -42.87 3.31 22.45
C TRP A 84 -42.79 4.71 21.83
N GLU A 85 -42.85 4.79 20.51
CA GLU A 85 -42.91 6.07 19.78
C GLU A 85 -44.27 6.27 19.13
N THR A 86 -44.75 7.51 19.10
CA THR A 86 -45.99 7.87 18.42
C THR A 86 -45.70 8.19 16.96
N GLU A 87 -46.07 7.29 16.06
CA GLU A 87 -45.94 7.50 14.61
C GLU A 87 -47.22 8.14 14.07
N THR A 88 -47.06 9.25 13.35
CA THR A 88 -48.14 9.91 12.64
C THR A 88 -48.15 9.43 11.20
N TYR A 89 -49.27 8.85 10.75
CA TYR A 89 -49.45 8.40 9.37
C TYR A 89 -50.73 9.00 8.78
N THR A 90 -50.78 9.11 7.45
CA THR A 90 -51.98 9.56 6.74
C THR A 90 -52.70 8.33 6.20
N ASP A 91 -53.95 8.15 6.59
CA ASP A 91 -54.77 7.04 6.10
C ASP A 91 -55.13 7.25 4.62
N LYS A 92 -55.60 6.20 3.95
CA LYS A 92 -56.04 6.23 2.54
C LYS A 92 -57.14 7.27 2.24
N ASP A 93 -57.84 7.70 3.29
CA ASP A 93 -58.88 8.75 3.24
C ASP A 93 -58.32 10.17 3.49
N GLY A 94 -56.99 10.36 3.51
CA GLY A 94 -56.34 11.66 3.69
C GLY A 94 -56.37 12.21 5.13
N ARG A 95 -56.79 11.40 6.11
CA ARG A 95 -56.85 11.78 7.53
C ARG A 95 -55.58 11.40 8.27
N THR A 96 -54.99 12.36 8.96
CA THR A 96 -53.83 12.14 9.85
C THR A 96 -54.26 11.35 11.09
N ARG A 97 -53.61 10.22 11.34
CA ARG A 97 -53.82 9.35 12.50
C ARG A 97 -52.50 9.07 13.21
N THR A 98 -52.57 8.89 14.52
CA THR A 98 -51.42 8.50 15.34
C THR A 98 -51.58 7.06 15.83
N ARG A 99 -50.50 6.29 15.82
CA ARG A 99 -50.42 4.98 16.47
C ARG A 99 -49.16 4.88 17.32
N ARG A 100 -49.21 4.11 18.40
CA ARG A 100 -48.00 3.76 19.17
C ARG A 100 -47.32 2.59 18.48
N VAL A 101 -46.03 2.76 18.19
CA VAL A 101 -45.18 1.73 17.58
C VAL A 101 -44.02 1.48 18.53
N LEU A 102 -43.75 0.22 18.86
CA LEU A 102 -42.53 -0.15 19.56
C LEU A 102 -41.37 -0.04 18.58
N ARG A 103 -40.37 0.78 18.92
CA ARG A 103 -39.12 0.90 18.16
C ARG A 103 -37.99 0.34 18.99
N SER A 104 -37.10 -0.40 18.32
CA SER A 104 -35.84 -0.84 18.89
C SER A 104 -34.67 -0.21 18.15
N GLY A 105 -33.55 -0.05 18.86
CA GLY A 105 -32.33 0.48 18.30
C GLY A 105 -31.12 0.15 19.16
N TRP A 106 -29.96 0.54 18.66
CA TRP A 106 -28.67 0.36 19.33
C TRP A 106 -28.04 1.72 19.54
N THR A 107 -27.51 1.95 20.74
CA THR A 107 -26.79 3.17 21.09
C THR A 107 -25.42 2.79 21.61
N THR A 108 -24.36 3.43 21.11
CA THR A 108 -23.01 3.26 21.67
C THR A 108 -22.96 3.87 23.06
N VAL A 109 -22.70 3.04 24.08
CA VAL A 109 -22.67 3.45 25.49
C VAL A 109 -21.26 3.66 26.02
N ALA A 110 -20.27 3.03 25.37
CA ALA A 110 -18.87 3.25 25.63
C ALA A 110 -18.07 2.86 24.39
N ASP A 111 -17.02 3.60 24.11
CA ASP A 111 -16.04 3.27 23.09
C ASP A 111 -14.66 3.76 23.51
N GLY A 112 -13.64 3.24 22.85
CA GLY A 112 -12.28 3.65 23.08
C GLY A 112 -11.30 2.92 22.18
N GLY A 113 -10.03 3.19 22.39
CA GLY A 113 -8.96 2.57 21.62
C GLY A 113 -7.66 3.33 21.78
N GLU A 114 -6.58 2.66 21.40
CA GLU A 114 -5.24 3.23 21.40
C GLU A 114 -4.57 2.95 20.05
N SER A 115 -3.72 3.87 19.63
CA SER A 115 -2.97 3.76 18.38
C SER A 115 -1.58 4.33 18.55
N SER A 116 -0.56 3.55 18.23
CA SER A 116 0.83 3.99 18.17
C SER A 116 1.45 3.63 16.81
N GLY A 117 2.63 4.20 16.54
CA GLY A 117 3.45 3.69 15.45
C GLY A 117 4.02 2.32 15.78
N PHE A 118 4.41 1.57 14.76
CA PHE A 118 4.93 0.22 14.91
C PHE A 118 5.99 -0.08 13.85
N TYR A 119 6.78 -1.13 14.06
CA TYR A 119 7.71 -1.62 13.07
C TYR A 119 7.06 -2.69 12.20
N ILE A 120 7.34 -2.66 10.91
CA ILE A 120 7.21 -3.81 10.03
C ILE A 120 8.55 -4.53 9.98
N GLN A 121 8.56 -5.80 10.37
CA GLN A 121 9.73 -6.66 10.33
C GLN A 121 9.64 -7.65 9.16
N ASP A 122 10.69 -7.71 8.35
CA ASP A 122 10.91 -8.78 7.39
C ASP A 122 12.24 -9.50 7.65
N GLU A 123 12.68 -10.34 6.71
CA GLU A 123 13.95 -11.09 6.80
C GLU A 123 15.21 -10.21 6.72
N THR A 124 15.08 -8.98 6.23
CA THR A 124 16.19 -8.04 6.01
C THR A 124 16.31 -6.98 7.10
N GLY A 125 15.23 -6.66 7.82
CA GLY A 125 15.27 -5.69 8.90
C GLY A 125 13.91 -5.16 9.32
N TYR A 126 13.90 -3.89 9.77
CA TYR A 126 12.74 -3.22 10.34
C TYR A 126 12.52 -1.85 9.69
N VAL A 127 11.27 -1.48 9.46
CA VAL A 127 10.88 -0.12 9.02
C VAL A 127 9.78 0.40 9.91
N TRP A 128 9.93 1.64 10.38
CA TRP A 128 8.92 2.30 11.20
C TRP A 128 7.74 2.78 10.36
N VAL A 129 6.53 2.52 10.82
CA VAL A 129 5.28 2.96 10.18
C VAL A 129 4.52 3.85 11.15
N ARG A 130 4.16 5.05 10.69
CA ARG A 130 3.26 5.97 11.40
C ARG A 130 1.86 5.84 10.83
N PRO A 131 0.91 5.19 11.52
CA PRO A 131 -0.40 4.86 10.96
C PRO A 131 -1.33 6.06 10.77
N LYS A 132 -1.02 7.22 11.34
CA LYS A 132 -1.82 8.44 11.18
C LYS A 132 -1.97 8.77 9.70
N GLY A 133 -3.20 9.01 9.25
CA GLY A 133 -3.53 9.31 7.86
C GLY A 133 -3.66 8.09 6.94
N ALA A 134 -3.37 6.88 7.43
CA ALA A 134 -3.57 5.65 6.67
C ALA A 134 -5.04 5.20 6.69
N GLU A 135 -5.47 4.57 5.59
CA GLU A 135 -6.65 3.71 5.57
C GLU A 135 -6.25 2.36 6.21
N ILE A 136 -6.67 2.16 7.46
CA ILE A 136 -6.29 1.01 8.29
C ILE A 136 -7.42 -0.01 8.33
N GLU A 137 -7.11 -1.24 7.91
CA GLU A 137 -7.96 -2.40 8.12
C GLU A 137 -7.50 -3.14 9.38
N LEU A 138 -8.44 -3.38 10.30
CA LEU A 138 -8.18 -4.04 11.58
C LEU A 138 -8.91 -5.37 11.63
N LEU A 139 -8.27 -6.37 12.23
CA LEU A 139 -8.86 -7.69 12.46
C LEU A 139 -9.92 -7.60 13.56
N THR A 140 -11.00 -8.35 13.43
CA THR A 140 -11.97 -8.52 14.52
C THR A 140 -11.36 -9.43 15.58
N LEU A 141 -11.10 -8.88 16.76
CA LEU A 141 -10.51 -9.60 17.90
C LEU A 141 -11.59 -10.13 18.84
N PHE A 142 -12.68 -9.38 18.98
CA PHE A 142 -13.79 -9.73 19.85
C PHE A 142 -15.11 -9.27 19.23
N SER A 143 -16.13 -10.12 19.27
CA SER A 143 -17.47 -9.80 18.82
C SER A 143 -18.46 -10.72 19.52
N THR A 144 -19.11 -10.23 20.58
CA THR A 144 -20.12 -11.00 21.31
C THR A 144 -21.26 -10.13 21.82
N SER A 145 -22.35 -10.76 22.26
CA SER A 145 -23.42 -10.10 23.00
C SER A 145 -23.45 -10.61 24.43
N ALA A 146 -23.85 -9.75 25.38
CA ALA A 146 -24.06 -10.11 26.77
C ALA A 146 -25.40 -9.55 27.25
N TYR A 147 -26.05 -10.27 28.16
CA TYR A 147 -27.28 -9.87 28.83
C TYR A 147 -26.99 -9.43 30.26
N ARG A 148 -27.94 -8.76 30.92
CA ARG A 148 -27.80 -8.27 32.30
C ARG A 148 -27.39 -9.34 33.33
N GLY A 149 -27.65 -10.62 33.05
CA GLY A 149 -27.23 -11.74 33.91
C GLY A 149 -25.77 -12.17 33.71
N ASP A 150 -25.12 -11.76 32.64
CA ASP A 150 -23.76 -12.18 32.29
C ASP A 150 -22.70 -11.30 32.99
N PRO A 151 -21.59 -11.87 33.50
CA PRO A 151 -20.52 -11.08 34.13
C PRO A 151 -19.96 -9.98 33.22
N LEU A 152 -19.79 -10.30 31.92
CA LEU A 152 -19.28 -9.38 30.91
C LEU A 152 -20.11 -8.08 30.80
N TYR A 153 -21.41 -8.15 31.08
CA TYR A 153 -22.31 -6.99 31.06
C TYR A 153 -21.83 -5.90 32.03
N HIS A 154 -21.36 -6.31 33.22
CA HIS A 154 -21.00 -5.43 34.32
C HIS A 154 -19.49 -5.19 34.45
N GLU A 155 -18.66 -6.15 34.09
CA GLU A 155 -17.19 -6.04 34.23
C GLU A 155 -16.55 -5.05 33.25
N LYS A 156 -17.07 -5.01 32.02
CA LYS A 156 -16.49 -4.23 30.91
C LYS A 156 -17.42 -3.15 30.36
N GLY A 157 -18.70 -3.19 30.73
CA GLY A 157 -19.67 -2.18 30.32
C GLY A 157 -19.83 -1.07 31.38
N PRO A 158 -20.48 0.05 31.02
CA PRO A 158 -20.85 1.08 31.98
C PRO A 158 -21.72 0.52 33.13
N SER A 159 -21.57 1.05 34.33
CA SER A 159 -22.33 0.60 35.51
C SER A 159 -23.83 0.88 35.40
N GLU A 160 -24.20 1.94 34.68
CA GLU A 160 -25.59 2.32 34.45
C GLU A 160 -26.06 1.86 33.06
N ALA A 161 -27.35 1.50 32.98
CA ALA A 161 -28.03 1.19 31.72
C ALA A 161 -28.65 2.47 31.16
N ILE A 162 -28.83 2.53 29.84
CA ILE A 162 -29.54 3.65 29.22
C ILE A 162 -31.05 3.58 29.48
N ASP A 163 -31.73 4.70 29.28
CA ASP A 163 -33.19 4.74 29.27
C ASP A 163 -33.75 3.76 28.24
N ASP A 164 -34.87 3.11 28.58
CA ASP A 164 -35.53 2.12 27.74
C ASP A 164 -34.65 0.90 27.36
N SER A 165 -33.58 0.63 28.11
CA SER A 165 -32.69 -0.51 27.88
C SER A 165 -33.39 -1.86 28.04
N THR A 166 -33.15 -2.74 27.07
CA THR A 166 -33.56 -4.16 27.11
C THR A 166 -32.65 -5.01 28.01
N GLY A 167 -31.55 -4.44 28.51
CA GLY A 167 -30.54 -5.18 29.27
C GLY A 167 -29.65 -6.08 28.42
N ARG A 168 -29.53 -5.79 27.11
CA ARG A 168 -28.64 -6.49 26.18
C ARG A 168 -27.60 -5.52 25.61
N ARG A 169 -26.33 -5.95 25.66
CA ARG A 169 -25.18 -5.23 25.10
C ARG A 169 -24.48 -6.04 24.01
N ARG A 170 -23.94 -5.36 23.01
CA ARG A 170 -23.03 -5.89 21.99
C ARG A 170 -21.65 -5.29 22.20
N TYR A 171 -20.64 -6.15 22.12
CA TYR A 171 -19.26 -5.82 22.34
C TYR A 171 -18.51 -6.10 21.06
N PHE A 172 -17.85 -5.08 20.52
CA PHE A 172 -17.03 -5.20 19.33
C PHE A 172 -15.63 -4.70 19.64
N GLU A 173 -14.61 -5.47 19.27
CA GLU A 173 -13.22 -5.05 19.30
C GLU A 173 -12.55 -5.42 17.99
N ARG A 174 -11.88 -4.43 17.41
CA ARG A 174 -11.01 -4.62 16.25
C ARG A 174 -9.63 -4.11 16.58
N GLY A 175 -8.59 -4.82 16.15
CA GLY A 175 -7.23 -4.40 16.40
C GLY A 175 -6.22 -5.05 15.48
N MET A 176 -4.97 -4.76 15.78
CA MET A 176 -3.79 -5.20 15.05
C MET A 176 -2.85 -5.88 16.05
N PRO A 177 -3.03 -7.20 16.27
CA PRO A 177 -2.19 -7.96 17.16
C PRO A 177 -0.73 -7.95 16.71
N ILE A 178 0.20 -7.98 17.66
CA ILE A 178 1.62 -8.14 17.36
C ILE A 178 1.86 -9.48 16.65
N GLY A 179 2.75 -9.48 15.66
CA GLY A 179 3.04 -10.64 14.80
C GLY A 179 2.12 -10.78 13.59
N THR A 180 1.04 -9.99 13.49
CA THR A 180 0.18 -9.97 12.30
C THR A 180 1.00 -9.57 11.08
N ARG A 181 0.93 -10.36 10.00
CA ARG A 181 1.54 -9.97 8.72
C ARG A 181 0.68 -8.88 8.08
N LEU A 182 1.33 -7.78 7.74
CA LEU A 182 0.70 -6.60 7.17
C LEU A 182 1.30 -6.31 5.81
N PHE A 183 0.42 -5.92 4.90
CA PHE A 183 0.75 -5.18 3.70
C PHE A 183 0.63 -3.69 4.01
N VAL A 184 1.74 -2.97 3.83
CA VAL A 184 1.80 -1.52 3.99
C VAL A 184 2.22 -0.89 2.68
N ARG A 185 1.37 0.00 2.17
CA ARG A 185 1.70 0.86 1.05
C ARG A 185 1.66 2.30 1.51
N GLY A 186 2.71 3.07 1.23
CA GLY A 186 2.70 4.50 1.47
C GLY A 186 3.99 5.14 0.99
N ARG A 187 4.22 6.37 1.44
CA ARG A 187 5.43 7.11 1.10
C ARG A 187 6.44 7.03 2.22
N ALA A 188 7.62 6.50 1.90
CA ALA A 188 8.77 6.50 2.77
C ALA A 188 9.46 7.87 2.75
N ARG A 189 9.83 8.34 3.93
CA ARG A 189 10.62 9.56 4.16
C ARG A 189 11.72 9.28 5.18
N GLU A 190 12.71 10.15 5.22
CA GLU A 190 13.73 10.10 6.26
C GLU A 190 13.13 10.52 7.61
N ARG A 191 13.49 9.80 8.67
CA ARG A 191 13.14 10.15 10.04
C ARG A 191 13.87 11.40 10.48
N THR A 192 13.21 12.20 11.31
CA THR A 192 13.78 13.46 11.83
C THR A 192 14.75 13.24 12.99
N ASP A 193 14.64 12.10 13.68
CA ASP A 193 15.37 11.79 14.91
C ASP A 193 16.58 10.88 14.68
N ILE A 194 16.52 10.00 13.69
CA ILE A 194 17.58 9.04 13.34
C ILE A 194 17.72 8.90 11.83
N VAL A 195 18.88 8.46 11.35
CA VAL A 195 19.13 8.18 9.92
C VAL A 195 18.51 6.85 9.52
N ALA A 196 17.18 6.80 9.46
CA ALA A 196 16.40 5.65 9.04
C ALA A 196 15.14 6.08 8.27
N ALA A 197 14.60 5.18 7.45
CA ALA A 197 13.35 5.42 6.75
C ALA A 197 12.15 5.18 7.69
N GLU A 198 11.11 6.00 7.53
CA GLU A 198 9.77 5.73 8.05
C GLU A 198 8.73 5.87 6.94
N ILE A 199 7.65 5.11 7.04
CA ILE A 199 6.45 5.29 6.20
C ILE A 199 5.45 6.11 7.00
N ALA A 200 5.02 7.23 6.44
CA ALA A 200 4.14 8.17 7.12
C ALA A 200 3.23 8.90 6.14
N GLU A 201 2.24 9.61 6.67
CA GLU A 201 1.37 10.48 5.90
C GLU A 201 2.16 11.52 5.10
N ASP A 202 1.88 11.56 3.80
CA ASP A 202 2.39 12.57 2.87
C ASP A 202 1.22 13.01 1.97
N PRO A 203 0.92 14.32 1.86
CA PRO A 203 -0.13 14.82 0.98
C PRO A 203 0.05 14.47 -0.50
N ARG A 204 1.28 14.14 -0.92
CA ARG A 204 1.62 13.70 -2.27
C ARG A 204 1.38 12.21 -2.48
N ALA A 205 1.20 11.43 -1.41
CA ALA A 205 0.89 10.02 -1.52
C ALA A 205 -0.54 9.86 -2.05
N GLU A 206 -0.70 9.17 -3.18
CA GLU A 206 -2.02 8.87 -3.71
C GLU A 206 -2.78 7.85 -2.85
N MET A 207 -2.04 7.13 -2.00
CA MET A 207 -2.53 6.01 -1.22
C MET A 207 -1.64 5.75 -0.01
N PHE A 208 -2.25 5.66 1.17
CA PHE A 208 -1.61 5.17 2.37
C PHE A 208 -2.50 4.12 3.00
N ILE A 209 -2.10 2.85 2.95
CA ILE A 209 -2.91 1.70 3.39
C ILE A 209 -2.09 0.80 4.28
N ILE A 210 -2.73 0.32 5.33
CA ILE A 210 -2.21 -0.70 6.24
C ILE A 210 -3.29 -1.77 6.35
N SER A 211 -3.04 -2.96 5.82
CA SER A 211 -4.02 -4.05 5.82
C SER A 211 -3.39 -5.40 6.15
N PRO A 212 -4.09 -6.29 6.88
CA PRO A 212 -3.67 -7.67 7.09
C PRO A 212 -3.97 -8.58 5.88
N ARG A 213 -4.65 -8.07 4.85
CA ARG A 213 -4.93 -8.80 3.62
C ARG A 213 -3.74 -8.76 2.68
N LYS A 214 -3.66 -9.74 1.79
CA LYS A 214 -2.65 -9.76 0.72
C LYS A 214 -2.95 -8.68 -0.31
N GLU A 215 -1.91 -8.17 -0.96
CA GLU A 215 -2.03 -7.21 -2.08
C GLU A 215 -3.04 -7.69 -3.15
N SER A 216 -2.97 -8.98 -3.53
CA SER A 216 -3.89 -9.58 -4.51
C SER A 216 -5.37 -9.45 -4.13
N ASP A 217 -5.67 -9.58 -2.84
CA ASP A 217 -7.03 -9.53 -2.32
C ASP A 217 -7.55 -8.08 -2.30
N LEU A 218 -6.65 -7.11 -2.05
CA LEU A 218 -6.93 -5.68 -2.14
C LEU A 218 -7.13 -5.24 -3.59
N SER A 219 -6.30 -5.74 -4.51
CA SER A 219 -6.42 -5.48 -5.95
C SER A 219 -7.73 -6.03 -6.50
N ALA A 220 -8.07 -7.28 -6.20
CA ALA A 220 -9.32 -7.91 -6.63
C ALA A 220 -10.57 -7.17 -6.14
N GLY A 221 -10.56 -6.66 -4.90
CA GLY A 221 -11.66 -5.85 -4.37
C GLY A 221 -11.88 -4.57 -5.18
N ARG A 222 -10.80 -3.94 -5.66
CA ARG A 222 -10.86 -2.73 -6.49
C ARG A 222 -11.23 -3.01 -7.94
N GLU A 223 -10.81 -4.16 -8.46
CA GLU A 223 -11.25 -4.65 -9.76
C GLU A 223 -12.77 -4.87 -9.78
N GLY A 224 -13.29 -5.53 -8.74
CA GLY A 224 -14.73 -5.73 -8.56
C GLY A 224 -15.48 -4.40 -8.49
N ALA A 225 -14.96 -3.43 -7.74
CA ALA A 225 -15.53 -2.08 -7.68
C ALA A 225 -15.50 -1.37 -9.04
N TYR A 226 -14.37 -1.43 -9.76
CA TYR A 226 -14.22 -0.85 -11.11
C TYR A 226 -15.31 -1.35 -12.05
N TRP A 227 -15.46 -2.68 -12.17
CA TRP A 227 -16.45 -3.27 -13.07
C TRP A 227 -17.87 -2.99 -12.62
N THR A 228 -18.16 -3.06 -11.32
CA THR A 228 -19.49 -2.78 -10.77
C THR A 228 -19.94 -1.36 -11.14
N TRP A 229 -19.09 -0.35 -10.90
CA TRP A 229 -19.40 1.04 -11.24
C TRP A 229 -19.49 1.28 -12.75
N CYS A 230 -18.63 0.65 -13.56
CA CYS A 230 -18.70 0.79 -15.02
C CYS A 230 -19.96 0.14 -15.62
N VAL A 231 -20.34 -1.05 -15.16
CA VAL A 231 -21.55 -1.74 -15.64
C VAL A 231 -22.80 -0.96 -15.23
N LEU A 232 -22.88 -0.54 -13.97
CA LEU A 232 -24.05 0.19 -13.47
C LEU A 232 -24.16 1.58 -14.11
N GLY A 233 -23.04 2.27 -14.33
CA GLY A 233 -22.99 3.49 -15.12
C GLY A 233 -23.45 3.29 -16.57
N GLY A 234 -23.03 2.22 -17.23
CA GLY A 234 -23.45 1.89 -18.60
C GLY A 234 -24.94 1.60 -18.71
N LEU A 235 -25.51 0.82 -17.77
CA LEU A 235 -26.95 0.56 -17.71
C LEU A 235 -27.75 1.87 -17.54
N LEU A 236 -27.28 2.78 -16.69
CA LEU A 236 -27.91 4.07 -16.51
C LEU A 236 -27.76 5.01 -17.71
N ALA A 237 -26.67 4.92 -18.48
CA ALA A 237 -26.52 5.69 -19.72
C ALA A 237 -27.61 5.32 -20.72
N VAL A 238 -27.90 4.02 -20.85
CA VAL A 238 -28.98 3.51 -21.70
C VAL A 238 -30.33 4.05 -21.24
N VAL A 239 -30.64 3.94 -19.94
CA VAL A 239 -31.89 4.47 -19.35
C VAL A 239 -32.01 5.98 -19.58
N ALA A 240 -30.93 6.73 -19.35
CA ALA A 240 -30.91 8.18 -19.54
C ALA A 240 -31.24 8.59 -20.98
N THR A 241 -30.65 7.92 -21.97
CA THR A 241 -30.95 8.20 -23.38
C THR A 241 -32.39 7.86 -23.77
N CYS A 242 -32.97 6.80 -23.23
CA CYS A 242 -34.38 6.47 -23.44
C CYS A 242 -35.31 7.52 -22.83
N LEU A 243 -35.02 7.99 -21.61
CA LEU A 243 -35.78 9.06 -20.95
C LEU A 243 -35.73 10.38 -21.72
N LEU A 244 -34.54 10.75 -22.20
CA LEU A 244 -34.34 11.98 -22.99
C LEU A 244 -35.01 11.91 -24.37
N ALA A 245 -35.04 10.73 -25.00
CA ALA A 245 -35.70 10.51 -26.28
C ALA A 245 -37.22 10.27 -26.16
N GLY A 246 -37.75 10.13 -24.94
CA GLY A 246 -39.16 9.80 -24.71
C GLY A 246 -39.54 8.40 -25.22
N THR A 247 -38.57 7.48 -25.34
CA THR A 247 -38.77 6.12 -25.85
C THR A 247 -38.74 5.10 -24.73
N GLU A 248 -39.46 3.99 -24.88
CA GLU A 248 -39.35 2.87 -23.94
C GLU A 248 -37.94 2.26 -23.94
N VAL A 249 -37.52 1.79 -22.76
CA VAL A 249 -36.25 1.06 -22.61
C VAL A 249 -36.39 -0.30 -23.28
N GLY A 250 -35.84 -0.46 -24.48
CA GLY A 250 -35.90 -1.72 -25.21
C GLY A 250 -35.01 -1.77 -26.44
N PHE A 251 -34.68 -2.97 -26.90
CA PHE A 251 -33.75 -3.21 -28.02
C PHE A 251 -34.25 -2.74 -29.40
N ARG A 252 -35.52 -2.35 -29.52
CA ARG A 252 -36.16 -2.00 -30.79
C ARG A 252 -35.92 -0.55 -31.24
N GLY A 253 -35.49 0.34 -30.33
CA GLY A 253 -35.24 1.76 -30.63
C GLY A 253 -33.76 2.08 -30.86
N ALA A 254 -33.46 3.13 -31.62
CA ALA A 254 -32.09 3.59 -31.86
C ALA A 254 -31.47 4.32 -30.63
N ALA A 255 -32.30 4.99 -29.82
CA ALA A 255 -31.87 5.76 -28.64
C ALA A 255 -30.97 4.97 -27.64
N PRO A 256 -31.33 3.75 -27.18
CA PRO A 256 -30.49 3.00 -26.24
C PRO A 256 -29.11 2.63 -26.82
N TRP A 257 -29.03 2.39 -28.13
CA TRP A 257 -27.76 2.08 -28.81
C TRP A 257 -26.84 3.29 -28.86
N TRP A 258 -27.38 4.48 -29.11
CA TRP A 258 -26.60 5.72 -29.06
C TRP A 258 -26.08 6.02 -27.65
N GLY A 259 -26.90 5.80 -26.62
CA GLY A 259 -26.48 5.93 -25.22
C GLY A 259 -25.37 4.95 -24.84
N GLY A 260 -25.55 3.67 -25.19
CA GLY A 260 -24.54 2.64 -24.98
C GLY A 260 -23.23 2.93 -25.73
N PHE A 261 -23.31 3.38 -26.99
CA PHE A 261 -22.14 3.72 -27.80
C PHE A 261 -21.39 4.93 -27.25
N ALA A 262 -22.10 6.00 -26.89
CA ALA A 262 -21.49 7.18 -26.28
C ALA A 262 -20.80 6.84 -24.94
N TYR A 263 -21.45 6.02 -24.11
CA TYR A 263 -20.87 5.52 -22.87
C TYR A 263 -19.61 4.68 -23.12
N LEU A 264 -19.67 3.77 -24.09
CA LEU A 264 -18.54 2.93 -24.47
C LEU A 264 -17.35 3.78 -24.93
N LEU A 265 -17.58 4.82 -25.74
CA LEU A 265 -16.54 5.76 -26.17
C LEU A 265 -15.91 6.49 -24.97
N ALA A 266 -16.73 7.00 -24.06
CA ALA A 266 -16.27 7.68 -22.84
C ALA A 266 -15.47 6.73 -21.93
N TRP A 267 -15.92 5.48 -21.80
CA TRP A 267 -15.23 4.44 -21.04
C TRP A 267 -13.88 4.08 -21.66
N ILE A 268 -13.81 3.87 -22.99
CA ILE A 268 -12.55 3.61 -23.70
C ILE A 268 -11.59 4.79 -23.53
N ALA A 269 -12.05 6.03 -23.70
CA ALA A 269 -11.22 7.22 -23.52
C ALA A 269 -10.66 7.33 -22.09
N GLY A 270 -11.51 7.11 -21.08
CA GLY A 270 -11.09 7.07 -19.68
C GLY A 270 -10.11 5.95 -19.38
N TRP A 271 -10.32 4.77 -19.97
CA TRP A 271 -9.42 3.63 -19.85
C TRP A 271 -8.04 3.92 -20.48
N VAL A 272 -7.99 4.47 -21.70
CA VAL A 272 -6.73 4.85 -22.36
C VAL A 272 -5.98 5.90 -21.53
N TRP A 273 -6.68 6.91 -21.01
CA TRP A 273 -6.08 7.92 -20.13
C TRP A 273 -5.49 7.31 -18.86
N MET A 274 -6.19 6.38 -18.23
CA MET A 274 -5.72 5.68 -17.03
C MET A 274 -4.49 4.81 -17.32
N VAL A 275 -4.50 4.04 -18.42
CA VAL A 275 -3.37 3.21 -18.87
C VAL A 275 -2.15 4.06 -19.17
N TYR A 276 -2.35 5.15 -19.90
CA TYR A 276 -1.29 6.10 -20.24
C TYR A 276 -0.54 6.58 -19.00
N ASN A 277 -1.28 7.06 -17.99
CA ASN A 277 -0.67 7.57 -16.77
C ASN A 277 0.05 6.48 -15.97
N SER A 278 -0.52 5.26 -15.91
CA SER A 278 0.09 4.09 -15.26
C SER A 278 1.42 3.71 -15.92
N LEU A 279 1.47 3.61 -17.26
CA LEU A 279 2.71 3.29 -17.99
C LEU A 279 3.79 4.37 -17.83
N VAL A 280 3.40 5.65 -17.83
CA VAL A 280 4.35 6.75 -17.56
C VAL A 280 4.89 6.65 -16.12
N GLY A 281 4.02 6.33 -15.16
CA GLY A 281 4.39 6.09 -13.76
C GLY A 281 5.43 4.96 -13.62
N LEU A 282 5.22 3.83 -14.29
CA LEU A 282 6.16 2.71 -14.31
C LEU A 282 7.54 3.12 -14.86
N ARG A 283 7.58 3.86 -15.98
CA ARG A 283 8.83 4.38 -16.53
C ARG A 283 9.56 5.29 -15.56
N LEU A 284 8.85 6.19 -14.89
CA LEU A 284 9.42 7.08 -13.88
C LEU A 284 9.93 6.29 -12.67
N ARG A 285 9.24 5.23 -12.27
CA ARG A 285 9.69 4.34 -11.20
C ARG A 285 10.99 3.62 -11.53
N VAL A 286 11.14 3.11 -12.76
CA VAL A 286 12.41 2.53 -13.22
C VAL A 286 13.56 3.54 -13.15
N GLN A 287 13.32 4.79 -13.55
CA GLN A 287 14.32 5.86 -13.45
C GLN A 287 14.66 6.21 -12.00
N GLN A 288 13.66 6.25 -11.12
CA GLN A 288 13.85 6.45 -9.68
C GLN A 288 14.68 5.30 -9.09
N ALA A 289 14.34 4.05 -9.40
CA ALA A 289 15.09 2.87 -8.95
C ALA A 289 16.56 2.91 -9.40
N TRP A 290 16.83 3.36 -10.63
CA TRP A 290 18.21 3.57 -11.10
C TRP A 290 18.95 4.62 -10.27
N SER A 291 18.29 5.76 -9.98
CA SER A 291 18.91 6.82 -9.16
C SER A 291 19.27 6.35 -7.76
N LEU A 292 18.50 5.41 -7.18
CA LEU A 292 18.79 4.83 -5.88
C LEU A 292 20.08 4.01 -5.90
N ILE A 293 20.33 3.28 -7.00
CA ILE A 293 21.61 2.57 -7.20
C ILE A 293 22.75 3.59 -7.26
N ASP A 294 22.63 4.65 -8.06
CA ASP A 294 23.67 5.67 -8.19
C ASP A 294 24.02 6.32 -6.84
N VAL A 295 23.02 6.59 -5.98
CA VAL A 295 23.25 7.10 -4.62
C VAL A 295 24.07 6.13 -3.77
N GLN A 296 23.79 4.82 -3.82
CA GLN A 296 24.56 3.84 -3.06
C GLN A 296 25.95 3.60 -3.64
N LEU A 297 26.12 3.64 -4.96
CA LEU A 297 27.44 3.56 -5.60
C LEU A 297 28.31 4.77 -5.24
N LYS A 298 27.70 5.97 -5.15
CA LYS A 298 28.37 7.17 -4.65
C LYS A 298 28.77 7.01 -3.17
N ARG A 299 27.86 6.57 -2.30
CA ARG A 299 28.17 6.28 -0.89
C ARG A 299 29.34 5.31 -0.77
N ARG A 300 29.37 4.26 -1.60
CA ARG A 300 30.48 3.32 -1.67
C ARG A 300 31.79 4.01 -2.03
N ALA A 301 31.80 4.85 -3.07
CA ALA A 301 32.98 5.59 -3.48
C ALA A 301 33.47 6.55 -2.38
N ASP A 302 32.55 7.20 -1.67
CA ASP A 302 32.85 8.15 -0.58
C ASP A 302 33.42 7.48 0.67
N LEU A 303 33.10 6.20 0.92
CA LEU A 303 33.64 5.41 2.04
C LEU A 303 35.07 4.90 1.79
N ILE A 304 35.53 4.86 0.54
CA ILE A 304 36.85 4.30 0.19
C ILE A 304 38.02 5.17 0.70
N PRO A 305 38.06 6.51 0.54
CA PRO A 305 39.19 7.31 1.03
C PRO A 305 39.42 7.20 2.54
N PRO A 306 38.39 7.26 3.42
CA PRO A 306 38.57 6.99 4.85
C PRO A 306 39.09 5.58 5.15
N LEU A 307 38.58 4.55 4.46
CA LEU A 307 39.08 3.17 4.61
C LEU A 307 40.55 3.08 4.23
N VAL A 308 40.90 3.66 3.09
CA VAL A 308 42.25 3.75 2.61
C VAL A 308 43.12 4.47 3.64
N ALA A 309 42.68 5.61 4.21
CA ALA A 309 43.36 6.38 5.27
C ALA A 309 43.71 5.51 6.49
N CYS A 310 42.76 4.72 6.99
CA CYS A 310 42.98 3.80 8.10
C CYS A 310 44.05 2.75 7.80
N VAL A 311 44.00 2.16 6.60
CA VAL A 311 44.99 1.17 6.14
C VAL A 311 46.36 1.81 5.88
N GLN A 312 46.42 3.11 5.56
CA GLN A 312 47.70 3.79 5.33
C GLN A 312 48.60 3.84 6.55
N GLY A 313 48.02 3.87 7.75
CA GLY A 313 48.77 3.93 9.00
C GLY A 313 49.56 2.66 9.33
N TYR A 314 49.38 1.57 8.56
CA TYR A 314 50.01 0.26 8.76
C TYR A 314 50.95 -0.13 7.61
N ARG A 315 51.36 0.85 6.81
CA ARG A 315 51.99 0.65 5.50
C ARG A 315 53.46 0.26 5.51
N ASP A 316 54.09 0.22 6.67
CA ASP A 316 55.53 0.48 6.72
C ASP A 316 56.35 -0.51 5.88
N HIS A 317 55.88 -1.75 5.57
CA HIS A 317 56.67 -2.69 4.76
C HIS A 317 55.97 -3.64 3.75
N GLU A 318 54.70 -3.47 3.34
CA GLU A 318 54.00 -4.54 2.60
C GLU A 318 53.40 -4.19 1.22
N ALA A 319 53.97 -4.76 0.15
CA ALA A 319 53.56 -4.56 -1.24
C ALA A 319 52.12 -5.02 -1.54
N ARG A 320 51.63 -6.06 -0.84
CA ARG A 320 50.27 -6.60 -0.97
C ARG A 320 49.20 -5.61 -0.50
N LEU A 321 49.51 -4.79 0.49
CA LEU A 321 48.63 -3.73 0.99
C LEU A 321 48.52 -2.58 -0.03
N GLN A 322 49.64 -2.26 -0.71
CA GLN A 322 49.67 -1.20 -1.71
C GLN A 322 48.86 -1.54 -2.96
N THR A 323 48.92 -2.80 -3.43
CA THR A 323 48.09 -3.25 -4.56
C THR A 323 46.60 -3.22 -4.22
N ALA A 324 46.22 -3.61 -2.99
CA ALA A 324 44.83 -3.53 -2.55
C ALA A 324 44.34 -2.07 -2.45
N ILE A 325 45.16 -1.15 -1.94
CA ILE A 325 44.83 0.29 -1.89
C ILE A 325 44.73 0.88 -3.30
N ALA A 326 45.61 0.49 -4.22
CA ALA A 326 45.56 0.94 -5.60
C ALA A 326 44.25 0.49 -6.28
N ALA A 327 43.84 -0.76 -6.05
CA ALA A 327 42.56 -1.29 -6.54
C ALA A 327 41.35 -0.52 -5.94
N LEU A 328 41.36 -0.28 -4.63
CA LEU A 328 40.35 0.54 -3.94
C LEU A 328 40.23 1.94 -4.55
N ARG A 329 41.35 2.62 -4.77
CA ARG A 329 41.37 3.96 -5.38
C ARG A 329 40.88 3.96 -6.83
N ALA A 330 41.27 2.95 -7.63
CA ALA A 330 40.77 2.80 -8.99
C ALA A 330 39.24 2.61 -9.02
N GLN A 331 38.70 1.88 -8.06
CA GLN A 331 37.27 1.70 -7.91
C GLN A 331 36.53 2.98 -7.48
N ALA A 332 37.10 3.77 -6.57
CA ALA A 332 36.56 5.08 -6.22
C ALA A 332 36.54 6.01 -7.44
N ALA A 333 37.60 6.02 -8.25
CA ALA A 333 37.68 6.80 -9.49
C ALA A 333 36.64 6.36 -10.54
N ALA A 334 36.29 5.07 -10.57
CA ALA A 334 35.21 4.54 -11.40
C ALA A 334 33.80 4.81 -10.85
N GLY A 335 33.65 5.66 -9.82
CA GLY A 335 32.37 5.98 -9.17
C GLY A 335 31.77 4.79 -8.44
N GLY A 336 32.61 3.85 -8.01
CA GLY A 336 32.14 2.64 -7.36
C GLY A 336 31.20 1.84 -8.27
N ARG A 337 31.53 1.62 -9.55
CA ARG A 337 30.75 0.78 -10.48
C ARG A 337 31.31 -0.65 -10.66
N THR A 338 32.53 -0.89 -10.20
CA THR A 338 33.23 -2.18 -10.29
C THR A 338 32.74 -3.20 -9.24
N GLN A 339 33.32 -4.41 -9.25
CA GLN A 339 32.93 -5.54 -8.38
C GLN A 339 32.92 -5.18 -6.88
N ALA A 340 32.23 -5.99 -6.07
CA ALA A 340 32.11 -5.76 -4.63
C ALA A 340 33.49 -5.69 -3.95
N LEU A 341 33.68 -4.71 -3.07
CA LEU A 341 34.95 -4.49 -2.34
C LEU A 341 35.08 -5.34 -1.08
N THR A 342 33.97 -5.88 -0.60
CA THR A 342 33.87 -6.64 0.64
C THR A 342 34.84 -7.82 0.71
N PRO A 343 35.00 -8.66 -0.34
CA PRO A 343 35.91 -9.82 -0.26
C PRO A 343 37.36 -9.40 -0.06
N THR A 344 37.81 -8.34 -0.76
CA THR A 344 39.18 -7.83 -0.64
C THR A 344 39.44 -7.22 0.73
N LEU A 345 38.45 -6.51 1.29
CA LEU A 345 38.57 -5.90 2.62
C LEU A 345 38.44 -6.92 3.75
N LEU A 346 37.65 -7.97 3.58
CA LEU A 346 37.56 -9.06 4.54
C LEU A 346 38.89 -9.84 4.60
N ALA A 347 39.46 -10.15 3.44
CA ALA A 347 40.79 -10.77 3.35
C ALA A 347 41.90 -9.90 3.98
N LEU A 348 41.81 -8.57 3.85
CA LEU A 348 42.70 -7.63 4.54
C LEU A 348 42.46 -7.64 6.05
N ALA A 349 41.20 -7.63 6.51
CA ALA A 349 40.90 -7.67 7.94
C ALA A 349 41.41 -8.97 8.61
N GLU A 350 41.29 -10.11 7.93
CA GLU A 350 41.82 -11.40 8.39
C GLU A 350 43.34 -11.43 8.43
N ALA A 351 44.00 -10.84 7.43
CA ALA A 351 45.45 -10.78 7.37
C ALA A 351 46.07 -9.84 8.42
N TYR A 352 45.31 -8.85 8.91
CA TYR A 352 45.80 -7.81 9.82
C TYR A 352 44.85 -7.59 11.01
N PRO A 353 44.91 -8.42 12.06
CA PRO A 353 44.05 -8.29 13.25
C PRO A 353 44.14 -6.92 13.94
N GLU A 354 45.30 -6.27 13.85
CA GLU A 354 45.51 -4.94 14.43
C GLU A 354 44.68 -3.83 13.75
N LEU A 355 44.38 -3.98 12.45
CA LEU A 355 43.46 -3.07 11.75
C LEU A 355 42.03 -3.25 12.25
N GLN A 356 41.62 -4.50 12.49
CA GLN A 356 40.29 -4.84 12.99
C GLN A 356 40.06 -4.33 14.43
N ALA A 357 41.10 -4.29 15.25
CA ALA A 357 41.05 -3.76 16.61
C ALA A 357 40.77 -2.25 16.67
N ARG A 358 41.00 -1.49 15.58
CA ARG A 358 40.64 -0.07 15.53
C ARG A 358 39.14 0.12 15.31
N ALA A 359 38.50 0.79 16.26
CA ALA A 359 37.07 1.11 16.20
C ALA A 359 36.65 1.79 14.88
N SER A 360 37.48 2.71 14.36
CA SER A 360 37.21 3.44 13.11
C SER A 360 37.23 2.57 11.86
N PHE A 361 38.15 1.60 11.77
CA PHE A 361 38.18 0.66 10.64
C PHE A 361 36.98 -0.29 10.68
N GLY A 362 36.66 -0.83 11.87
CA GLY A 362 35.50 -1.69 12.05
C GLY A 362 34.18 -1.00 11.71
N GLU A 363 34.03 0.29 12.05
CA GLU A 363 32.85 1.08 11.66
C GLU A 363 32.75 1.28 10.15
N LEU A 364 33.84 1.69 9.49
CA LEU A 364 33.87 1.87 8.04
C LEU A 364 33.62 0.55 7.28
N GLN A 365 34.17 -0.57 7.79
CA GLN A 365 33.91 -1.91 7.24
C GLN A 365 32.42 -2.25 7.35
N ARG A 366 31.79 -2.03 8.52
CA ARG A 366 30.34 -2.24 8.70
C ARG A 366 29.52 -1.37 7.75
N ASN A 367 29.84 -0.08 7.65
CA ASN A 367 29.15 0.86 6.75
C ASN A 367 29.26 0.43 5.28
N LEU A 368 30.41 -0.11 4.88
CA LEU A 368 30.61 -0.61 3.52
C LEU A 368 29.83 -1.90 3.27
N VAL A 369 29.84 -2.85 4.21
CA VAL A 369 29.04 -4.09 4.11
C VAL A 369 27.55 -3.75 3.98
N GLU A 370 27.06 -2.83 4.80
CA GLU A 370 25.68 -2.34 4.72
C GLU A 370 25.40 -1.66 3.36
N THR A 371 26.35 -0.85 2.86
CA THR A 371 26.22 -0.20 1.54
C THR A 371 26.14 -1.25 0.42
N GLU A 372 26.94 -2.31 0.46
CA GLU A 372 26.88 -3.41 -0.53
C GLU A 372 25.57 -4.19 -0.46
N GLN A 373 25.05 -4.45 0.74
CA GLN A 373 23.72 -5.03 0.92
C GLN A 373 22.62 -4.13 0.33
N ARG A 374 22.68 -2.82 0.58
CA ARG A 374 21.74 -1.84 -0.02
C ARG A 374 21.88 -1.74 -1.54
N ILE A 375 23.09 -1.84 -2.10
CA ILE A 375 23.30 -1.91 -3.56
C ILE A 375 22.63 -3.16 -4.13
N ALA A 376 22.78 -4.32 -3.49
CA ALA A 376 22.15 -5.55 -3.93
C ALA A 376 20.62 -5.44 -3.91
N LEU A 377 20.05 -4.90 -2.83
CA LEU A 377 18.61 -4.65 -2.71
C LEU A 377 18.12 -3.62 -3.74
N ALA A 378 18.86 -2.54 -3.98
CA ALA A 378 18.51 -1.52 -4.99
C ALA A 378 18.53 -2.10 -6.41
N ARG A 379 19.49 -2.99 -6.74
CA ARG A 379 19.55 -3.69 -8.03
C ARG A 379 18.37 -4.65 -8.22
N ASN A 380 18.02 -5.40 -7.18
CA ASN A 380 16.84 -6.26 -7.21
C ASN A 380 15.57 -5.43 -7.42
N TYR A 381 15.38 -4.35 -6.64
CA TYR A 381 14.25 -3.45 -6.77
C TYR A 381 14.14 -2.80 -8.17
N TYR A 382 15.28 -2.41 -8.76
CA TYR A 382 15.32 -1.93 -10.14
C TYR A 382 14.92 -3.03 -11.12
N ASN A 383 15.45 -4.25 -10.97
CA ASN A 383 15.13 -5.36 -11.86
C ASN A 383 13.64 -5.73 -11.77
N ASP A 384 13.06 -5.72 -10.58
CA ASP A 384 11.63 -5.92 -10.37
C ASP A 384 10.85 -4.82 -11.08
N SER A 385 11.18 -3.54 -10.82
CA SER A 385 10.53 -2.39 -11.47
C SER A 385 10.62 -2.43 -13.01
N ALA A 386 11.78 -2.78 -13.55
CA ALA A 386 12.01 -2.89 -14.98
C ALA A 386 11.28 -4.10 -15.59
N THR A 387 11.18 -5.21 -14.85
CA THR A 387 10.40 -6.40 -15.26
C THR A 387 8.91 -6.08 -15.30
N PHE A 388 8.37 -5.39 -14.28
CA PHE A 388 6.99 -4.90 -14.28
C PHE A 388 6.72 -3.99 -15.48
N HIS A 389 7.59 -2.99 -15.70
CA HIS A 389 7.50 -2.10 -16.86
C HIS A 389 7.49 -2.87 -18.18
N ASN A 390 8.46 -3.76 -18.41
CA ASN A 390 8.56 -4.54 -19.65
C ASN A 390 7.35 -5.46 -19.86
N THR A 391 6.90 -6.14 -18.80
CA THR A 391 5.72 -7.02 -18.85
C THR A 391 4.47 -6.25 -19.27
N ARG A 392 4.29 -5.03 -18.76
CA ARG A 392 3.12 -4.18 -19.08
C ARG A 392 3.16 -3.63 -20.52
N LEU A 393 4.36 -3.42 -21.08
CA LEU A 393 4.50 -3.09 -22.51
C LEU A 393 4.10 -4.25 -23.43
N GLU A 394 4.25 -5.50 -22.99
CA GLU A 394 3.94 -6.69 -23.79
C GLU A 394 2.51 -7.21 -23.59
N ARG A 395 1.93 -6.99 -22.40
CA ARG A 395 0.61 -7.52 -22.03
C ARG A 395 -0.52 -6.79 -22.75
N VAL A 396 -1.42 -7.56 -23.38
CA VAL A 396 -2.67 -7.04 -23.94
C VAL A 396 -3.67 -6.77 -22.81
N PRO A 397 -4.41 -5.64 -22.83
CA PRO A 397 -4.51 -4.63 -23.89
C PRO A 397 -3.54 -3.44 -23.79
N ASP A 398 -2.77 -3.31 -22.71
CA ASP A 398 -1.85 -2.18 -22.47
C ASP A 398 -0.79 -2.01 -23.57
N ARG A 399 -0.37 -3.11 -24.22
CA ARG A 399 0.52 -3.12 -25.39
C ARG A 399 0.08 -2.14 -26.49
N TYR A 400 -1.22 -1.99 -26.74
CA TYR A 400 -1.70 -1.07 -27.79
C TYR A 400 -1.42 0.39 -27.45
N VAL A 401 -1.63 0.76 -26.18
CA VAL A 401 -1.31 2.10 -25.69
C VAL A 401 0.19 2.31 -25.64
N ALA A 402 0.96 1.32 -25.18
CA ALA A 402 2.42 1.36 -25.18
C ALA A 402 3.03 1.59 -26.58
N ASN A 403 2.50 0.90 -27.60
CA ASN A 403 2.94 1.06 -28.99
C ASN A 403 2.64 2.46 -29.54
N LEU A 404 1.46 3.03 -29.22
CA LEU A 404 1.11 4.40 -29.57
C LEU A 404 2.13 5.41 -29.00
N LEU A 405 2.67 5.12 -27.81
CA LEU A 405 3.67 5.93 -27.12
C LEU A 405 5.12 5.64 -27.52
N ARG A 406 5.35 4.62 -28.36
CA ARG A 406 6.70 4.14 -28.74
C ARG A 406 7.59 3.85 -27.53
N MET A 407 6.99 3.36 -26.44
CA MET A 407 7.71 3.06 -25.21
C MET A 407 8.71 1.94 -25.44
N GLN A 408 9.90 2.11 -24.87
CA GLN A 408 10.99 1.14 -24.98
C GLN A 408 11.11 0.31 -23.70
N PRO A 409 11.47 -0.97 -23.83
CA PRO A 409 11.78 -1.80 -22.68
C PRO A 409 13.03 -1.29 -21.95
N ALA A 410 13.05 -1.44 -20.63
CA ALA A 410 14.19 -1.14 -19.80
C ALA A 410 15.15 -2.35 -19.75
N ALA A 411 16.46 -2.08 -19.80
CA ALA A 411 17.48 -3.10 -19.65
C ALA A 411 17.56 -3.57 -18.19
N LEU A 412 17.63 -4.88 -17.97
CA LEU A 412 17.81 -5.47 -16.65
C LEU A 412 19.30 -5.48 -16.27
N PHE A 413 19.60 -5.34 -14.98
CA PHE A 413 20.93 -5.68 -14.48
C PHE A 413 21.11 -7.19 -14.52
N ALA A 414 22.16 -7.64 -15.20
CA ALA A 414 22.58 -9.02 -15.14
C ALA A 414 22.98 -9.40 -13.70
N ALA A 415 22.61 -10.60 -13.29
CA ALA A 415 23.16 -11.21 -12.08
C ALA A 415 24.63 -11.57 -12.34
N THR A 416 25.54 -10.59 -12.23
CA THR A 416 26.97 -10.86 -12.26
C THR A 416 27.31 -11.71 -11.03
N GLY A 417 27.43 -13.03 -11.21
CA GLY A 417 27.75 -13.99 -10.15
C GLY A 417 26.88 -15.25 -10.07
N PHE A 418 25.79 -15.35 -10.85
CA PHE A 418 25.02 -16.59 -10.99
C PHE A 418 24.96 -17.01 -12.46
N GLU A 419 26.13 -17.22 -13.09
CA GLU A 419 26.19 -18.13 -14.23
C GLU A 419 25.87 -19.53 -13.69
N ARG A 420 24.59 -19.89 -13.63
CA ARG A 420 24.23 -21.31 -13.68
C ARG A 420 24.68 -21.78 -15.05
N ALA A 421 25.66 -22.67 -15.08
CA ALA A 421 25.98 -23.42 -16.28
C ALA A 421 24.65 -23.90 -16.89
N ALA A 422 24.34 -23.43 -18.10
CA ALA A 422 23.12 -23.79 -18.79
C ALA A 422 23.07 -25.32 -18.84
N VAL A 423 22.17 -25.93 -18.05
CA VAL A 423 21.90 -27.35 -18.17
C VAL A 423 21.13 -27.49 -19.47
N GLY A 424 21.86 -27.79 -20.54
CA GLY A 424 21.29 -28.09 -21.84
C GLY A 424 20.42 -29.33 -21.70
N VAL A 425 19.10 -29.14 -21.60
CA VAL A 425 18.15 -30.22 -21.78
C VAL A 425 18.13 -30.50 -23.28
N LYS A 426 18.76 -31.61 -23.67
CA LYS A 426 18.57 -32.19 -25.00
C LYS A 426 17.13 -32.71 -25.06
N PHE A 427 16.39 -32.26 -26.07
CA PHE A 427 15.12 -32.86 -26.46
C PHE A 427 15.31 -34.28 -26.96
#